data_AF-A0A149ZQ78-F1
#
_entry.id   AF-A0A149ZQ78-F1
#
_cell.length_a   1.000
_cell.length_b   1.000
_cell.length_c   1.000
_cell.angle_alpha   90.00
_cell.angle_beta   90.00
_cell.angle_gamma   90.00
#
_symmetry.space_group_name_H-M   'P 1'
#
loop_
_entity.id
_entity.type
_entity.pdbx_description
1 polymer ?
#
loop_
_entity_poly.entity_id
_entity_poly.type
_entity_poly.pdbx_seq_one_letter_code
_entity_poly.pdbx_strand_id
1 'polypeptide(L)'
;MARTWLSVTVELLGGRGEELWPWPGRVFAVGPSHTFMDLANAINDGFARWDRSHLSMFTLADGRVVTDTETGAEMVESVGGPITEPVDIESAKVARLLGLGVEFQFTFDLGDDWTHRCVVGREKVDPIQVLGIAPGNPLPYWGWGSIPDQYGRRWNGDDGEGRAPRRPPQPHPMLLHAWPAREQVPALEVSELRAAIATADAVRFLAAVRGRDVDDALQQVGAGMPMALQQRREQAEPVAVSVINRLTWRGGTGDGVLAEDLLACLRGEPLTGRVVPVDLEMLGSELEGDPGMSTGGYVDLRTGEVYDDSSTDPAMVGEDAAVDVEAEPDRWLRFDRTGSRDGWRDMAAFAGRCHDAALRERLERAIEGRGAFGRFRDLVHRESLADQWYIFATDRQLGRAREFLAGEGIRVTQRAVQR
;
A
#
# COMPACT_ATOMS: atom_id res chain seq x y z
N MET A 1 3.00 -15.38 57.43
CA MET A 1 3.45 -13.97 57.38
C MET A 1 2.28 -13.10 56.97
N ALA A 2 2.43 -11.77 57.00
CA ALA A 2 1.33 -10.87 56.68
C ALA A 2 0.96 -11.03 55.20
N ARG A 3 -0.33 -11.30 54.93
CA ARG A 3 -0.93 -11.26 53.59
C ARG A 3 -0.80 -9.85 53.04
N THR A 4 0.34 -9.57 52.43
CA THR A 4 0.78 -8.24 52.03
C THR A 4 0.91 -8.12 50.52
N TRP A 5 1.05 -9.26 49.84
CA TRP A 5 1.24 -9.35 48.41
C TRP A 5 -0.11 -9.39 47.71
N LEU A 6 -0.18 -8.71 46.59
CA LEU A 6 -1.32 -8.79 45.71
C LEU A 6 -1.29 -10.13 44.98
N SER A 7 -2.44 -10.77 44.87
CA SER A 7 -2.66 -11.84 43.89
C SER A 7 -3.29 -11.18 42.68
N VAL A 8 -2.67 -11.28 41.52
CA VAL A 8 -3.13 -10.61 40.30
C VAL A 8 -3.42 -11.70 39.27
N THR A 9 -4.70 -11.89 38.97
CA THR A 9 -5.13 -12.73 37.86
C THR A 9 -4.99 -11.92 36.58
N VAL A 10 -4.21 -12.44 35.65
CA VAL A 10 -3.97 -11.84 34.35
C VAL A 10 -4.53 -12.79 33.30
N GLU A 11 -5.50 -12.32 32.55
CA GLU A 11 -6.12 -13.04 31.44
C GLU A 11 -5.77 -12.30 30.16
N LEU A 12 -5.13 -13.01 29.23
CA LEU A 12 -4.88 -12.46 27.91
C LEU A 12 -6.20 -12.42 27.16
N LEU A 13 -6.77 -11.22 27.06
CA LEU A 13 -8.02 -10.99 26.36
C LEU A 13 -7.80 -11.11 24.86
N GLY A 14 -6.63 -10.66 24.40
CA GLY A 14 -6.22 -10.83 23.04
C GLY A 14 -5.22 -9.78 22.62
N GLY A 15 -5.12 -9.54 21.32
CA GLY A 15 -4.09 -8.70 20.74
C GLY A 15 -4.07 -8.90 19.24
N ARG A 16 -3.53 -7.92 18.56
CA ARG A 16 -3.60 -7.76 17.10
C ARG A 16 -5.05 -7.70 16.62
N GLY A 17 -5.91 -7.06 17.44
CA GLY A 17 -7.35 -6.98 17.19
C GLY A 17 -8.12 -8.29 17.35
N GLU A 18 -7.47 -9.39 17.72
CA GLU A 18 -8.15 -10.65 18.04
C GLU A 18 -8.60 -10.66 19.50
N GLU A 19 -9.79 -11.21 19.74
CA GLU A 19 -10.24 -11.58 21.09
C GLU A 19 -10.07 -13.10 21.25
N LEU A 20 -9.38 -13.51 22.31
CA LEU A 20 -9.14 -14.90 22.63
C LEU A 20 -10.27 -15.44 23.50
N TRP A 21 -10.65 -16.69 23.27
CA TRP A 21 -11.57 -17.38 24.18
C TRP A 21 -11.38 -18.91 24.10
N PRO A 22 -11.34 -19.63 25.23
CA PRO A 22 -11.28 -19.12 26.59
C PRO A 22 -9.98 -18.35 26.85
N TRP A 23 -10.02 -17.27 27.64
CA TRP A 23 -8.85 -16.44 27.91
C TRP A 23 -7.74 -17.25 28.57
N PRO A 24 -6.55 -17.36 27.94
CA PRO A 24 -5.38 -17.92 28.60
C PRO A 24 -5.05 -17.05 29.81
N GLY A 25 -4.84 -17.65 30.97
CA GLY A 25 -4.72 -16.89 32.21
C GLY A 25 -3.63 -17.39 33.14
N ARG A 26 -3.09 -16.49 33.95
CA ARG A 26 -2.05 -16.74 34.94
C ARG A 26 -2.38 -15.96 36.22
N VAL A 27 -2.03 -16.51 37.38
CA VAL A 27 -2.15 -15.78 38.65
C VAL A 27 -0.76 -15.49 39.18
N PHE A 28 -0.44 -14.21 39.30
CA PHE A 28 0.85 -13.70 39.77
C PHE A 28 0.76 -13.29 41.23
N ALA A 29 1.82 -13.56 42.00
CA ALA A 29 2.00 -12.88 43.29
C ALA A 29 2.89 -11.64 43.08
N VAL A 30 2.42 -10.48 43.54
CA VAL A 30 3.08 -9.18 43.36
C VAL A 30 3.30 -8.54 44.74
N GLY A 31 4.55 -8.32 45.08
CA GLY A 31 5.00 -7.76 46.35
C GLY A 31 4.95 -6.24 46.42
N PRO A 32 5.11 -5.65 47.63
CA PRO A 32 5.01 -4.21 47.84
C PRO A 32 6.11 -3.37 47.17
N SER A 33 7.24 -4.01 46.83
CA SER A 33 8.41 -3.38 46.20
C SER A 33 8.47 -3.55 44.69
N HIS A 34 7.61 -4.39 44.10
CA HIS A 34 7.63 -4.66 42.66
C HIS A 34 7.08 -3.47 41.88
N THR A 35 7.82 -3.12 40.83
CA THR A 35 7.45 -2.05 39.90
C THR A 35 6.47 -2.54 38.86
N PHE A 36 5.88 -1.63 38.09
CA PHE A 36 5.07 -2.01 36.93
C PHE A 36 5.92 -2.64 35.83
N MET A 37 7.18 -2.22 35.63
CA MET A 37 8.10 -2.88 34.70
C MET A 37 8.42 -4.33 35.12
N ASP A 38 8.65 -4.58 36.42
CA ASP A 38 8.89 -5.95 36.92
C ASP A 38 7.67 -6.85 36.64
N LEU A 39 6.46 -6.30 36.79
CA LEU A 39 5.22 -7.01 36.51
C LEU A 39 5.00 -7.21 35.01
N ALA A 40 5.21 -6.20 34.17
CA ALA A 40 5.13 -6.31 32.70
C ALA A 40 6.04 -7.43 32.18
N ASN A 41 7.28 -7.46 32.67
CA ASN A 41 8.24 -8.48 32.29
C ASN A 41 7.79 -9.89 32.69
N ALA A 42 7.31 -10.05 33.93
CA ALA A 42 6.80 -11.34 34.40
C ALA A 42 5.56 -11.80 33.63
N ILE A 43 4.66 -10.88 33.27
CA ILE A 43 3.49 -11.18 32.41
C ILE A 43 3.96 -11.65 31.04
N ASN A 44 4.82 -10.86 30.38
CA ASN A 44 5.34 -11.18 29.07
C ASN A 44 6.01 -12.57 29.00
N ASP A 45 6.82 -12.92 30.00
CA ASP A 45 7.42 -14.27 30.08
C ASP A 45 6.34 -15.35 30.26
N GLY A 46 5.37 -15.11 31.15
CA GLY A 46 4.27 -16.03 31.42
C GLY A 46 3.36 -16.32 30.21
N PHE A 47 3.38 -15.44 29.21
CA PHE A 47 2.62 -15.51 27.97
C PHE A 47 3.51 -15.65 26.71
N ALA A 48 4.79 -16.02 26.81
CA ALA A 48 5.71 -16.18 25.66
C ALA A 48 5.82 -14.94 24.74
N ARG A 49 5.86 -13.77 25.36
CA ARG A 49 6.13 -12.47 24.74
C ARG A 49 7.63 -12.15 24.85
N TRP A 50 8.44 -12.81 24.03
CA TRP A 50 9.90 -12.83 24.17
C TRP A 50 10.65 -11.77 23.38
N ASP A 51 10.05 -11.16 22.35
CA ASP A 51 10.65 -10.02 21.66
C ASP A 51 10.42 -8.76 22.49
N ARG A 52 11.37 -8.49 23.41
CA ARG A 52 11.30 -7.39 24.37
C ARG A 52 11.66 -6.02 23.79
N SER A 53 11.85 -5.91 22.47
CA SER A 53 12.14 -4.63 21.82
C SER A 53 10.90 -3.72 21.65
N HIS A 54 9.73 -4.17 22.11
CA HIS A 54 8.45 -3.47 22.01
C HIS A 54 8.01 -2.85 23.35
N LEU A 55 7.19 -1.81 23.24
CA LEU A 55 6.74 -0.99 24.37
C LEU A 55 5.74 -1.72 25.27
N SER A 56 5.71 -1.36 26.55
CA SER A 56 4.83 -1.93 27.57
C SER A 56 4.06 -0.83 28.28
N MET A 57 2.74 -0.96 28.36
CA MET A 57 1.86 0.07 28.91
C MET A 57 0.77 -0.53 29.79
N PHE A 58 0.48 0.10 30.93
CA PHE A 58 -0.70 -0.21 31.73
C PHE A 58 -1.69 0.95 31.71
N THR A 59 -2.98 0.64 31.58
CA THR A 59 -4.07 1.61 31.76
C THR A 59 -4.81 1.25 33.04
N LEU A 60 -4.73 2.13 34.04
CA LEU A 60 -5.38 1.93 35.33
C LEU A 60 -6.85 2.36 35.26
N ALA A 61 -7.72 1.82 36.14
CA ALA A 61 -9.16 2.11 36.10
C ALA A 61 -9.55 3.60 36.23
N ASP A 62 -8.68 4.44 36.80
CA ASP A 62 -8.89 5.88 36.93
C ASP A 62 -8.41 6.69 35.71
N GLY A 63 -7.96 6.01 34.65
CA GLY A 63 -7.51 6.60 33.40
C GLY A 63 -6.02 6.94 33.35
N ARG A 64 -5.23 6.78 34.43
CA ARG A 64 -3.77 6.97 34.38
C ARG A 64 -3.10 5.91 33.51
N VAL A 65 -2.11 6.32 32.74
CA VAL A 65 -1.29 5.45 31.90
C VAL A 65 0.11 5.30 32.51
N VAL A 66 0.61 4.08 32.59
CA VAL A 66 1.96 3.75 33.09
C VAL A 66 2.76 3.15 31.95
N THR A 67 3.72 3.90 31.41
CA THR A 67 4.57 3.51 30.27
C THR A 67 5.95 4.15 30.43
N ASP A 68 6.89 3.90 29.53
CA ASP A 68 8.21 4.56 29.54
C ASP A 68 8.09 6.08 29.29
N THR A 69 9.15 6.82 29.64
CA THR A 69 9.12 8.29 29.62
C THR A 69 9.02 8.88 28.21
N GLU A 70 9.54 8.19 27.20
CA GLU A 70 9.55 8.67 25.80
C GLU A 70 8.17 8.51 25.17
N THR A 71 7.59 7.30 25.24
CA THR A 71 6.21 7.05 24.80
C THR A 71 5.21 7.91 25.56
N GLY A 72 5.43 8.09 26.87
CA GLY A 72 4.61 8.96 27.70
C GLY A 72 4.61 10.41 27.20
N ALA A 73 5.76 10.92 26.74
CA ALA A 73 5.86 12.26 26.17
C ALA A 73 5.15 12.37 24.82
N GLU A 74 5.27 11.38 23.92
CA GLU A 74 4.58 11.36 22.63
C GLU A 74 3.05 11.29 22.77
N MET A 75 2.54 10.54 23.74
CA MET A 75 1.10 10.44 24.00
C MET A 75 0.48 11.74 24.54
N VAL A 76 1.26 12.55 25.25
CA VAL A 76 0.84 13.89 25.69
C VAL A 76 0.64 14.84 24.50
N GLU A 77 1.24 14.53 23.34
CA GLU A 77 1.17 15.34 22.11
C GLU A 77 0.06 14.89 21.13
N SER A 78 -0.65 13.77 21.38
CA SER A 78 -1.73 13.27 20.50
C SER A 78 -3.05 14.07 20.59
N VAL A 79 -3.71 14.30 19.46
CA VAL A 79 -4.84 15.26 19.28
C VAL A 79 -6.24 14.64 19.52
N GLY A 80 -6.34 13.43 20.09
CA GLY A 80 -7.64 12.85 20.46
C GLY A 80 -7.58 11.65 21.43
N GLY A 81 -8.50 11.64 22.41
CA GLY A 81 -8.54 10.73 23.57
C GLY A 81 -8.46 11.52 24.90
N PRO A 82 -8.89 10.96 26.04
CA PRO A 82 -8.75 11.65 27.33
C PRO A 82 -7.26 11.89 27.65
N ILE A 83 -6.95 13.10 28.14
CA ILE A 83 -5.59 13.50 28.57
C ILE A 83 -5.17 12.62 29.74
N THR A 84 -4.07 11.89 29.61
CA THR A 84 -3.54 11.03 30.67
C THR A 84 -2.17 11.56 31.12
N GLU A 85 -1.94 11.66 32.44
CA GLU A 85 -0.62 11.95 33.01
C GLU A 85 0.19 10.65 32.96
N PRO A 86 1.28 10.57 32.18
CA PRO A 86 2.10 9.37 32.13
C PRO A 86 2.87 9.22 33.45
N VAL A 87 2.81 8.04 34.04
CA VAL A 87 3.63 7.66 35.20
C VAL A 87 4.72 6.70 34.74
N ASP A 88 5.96 6.95 35.13
CA ASP A 88 7.08 6.12 34.73
C ASP A 88 6.94 4.66 35.23
N ILE A 89 6.90 3.73 34.28
CA ILE A 89 6.76 2.29 34.47
C ILE A 89 7.92 1.67 35.28
N GLU A 90 9.13 2.25 35.22
CA GLU A 90 10.30 1.72 35.89
C GLU A 90 10.32 1.99 37.39
N SER A 91 9.90 3.19 37.82
CA SER A 91 9.99 3.59 39.23
C SER A 91 8.71 3.34 40.04
N ALA A 92 7.54 3.36 39.41
CA ALA A 92 6.25 3.24 40.09
C ALA A 92 5.97 1.82 40.61
N LYS A 93 5.48 1.72 41.86
CA LYS A 93 5.21 0.43 42.55
C LYS A 93 3.74 -0.01 42.40
N VAL A 94 3.50 -1.25 41.96
CA VAL A 94 2.14 -1.80 41.70
C VAL A 94 1.25 -1.72 42.93
N ALA A 95 1.75 -2.20 44.07
CA ALA A 95 0.99 -2.24 45.33
C ALA A 95 0.73 -0.87 45.97
N ARG A 96 1.41 0.20 45.50
CA ARG A 96 1.16 1.58 45.95
C ARG A 96 0.06 2.25 45.12
N LEU A 97 -0.10 1.84 43.87
CA LEU A 97 -1.03 2.46 42.93
C LEU A 97 -2.35 1.67 42.75
N LEU A 98 -2.38 0.37 43.05
CA LEU A 98 -3.58 -0.48 42.92
C LEU A 98 -4.13 -0.97 44.26
N GLY A 99 -5.45 -0.87 44.43
CA GLY A 99 -6.21 -1.45 45.54
C GLY A 99 -6.59 -2.92 45.31
N LEU A 100 -7.24 -3.57 46.27
CA LEU A 100 -7.76 -4.93 46.10
C LEU A 100 -9.07 -4.93 45.30
N GLY A 101 -9.30 -5.98 44.53
CA GLY A 101 -10.52 -6.13 43.72
C GLY A 101 -10.59 -5.20 42.50
N VAL A 102 -9.56 -4.39 42.26
CA VAL A 102 -9.51 -3.47 41.12
C VAL A 102 -9.11 -4.20 39.84
N GLU A 103 -9.69 -3.76 38.73
CA GLU A 103 -9.37 -4.22 37.39
C GLU A 103 -8.53 -3.16 36.67
N PHE A 104 -7.54 -3.57 35.90
CA PHE A 104 -6.68 -2.70 35.12
C PHE A 104 -6.19 -3.45 33.88
N GLN A 105 -5.79 -2.71 32.85
CA GLN A 105 -5.33 -3.28 31.59
C GLN A 105 -3.81 -3.23 31.50
N PHE A 106 -3.21 -4.29 30.96
CA PHE A 106 -1.83 -4.30 30.49
C PHE A 106 -1.81 -4.54 28.98
N THR A 107 -1.22 -3.62 28.24
CA THR A 107 -0.96 -3.75 26.82
C THR A 107 0.53 -3.91 26.58
N PHE A 108 0.92 -4.96 25.86
CA PHE A 108 2.28 -5.16 25.39
C PHE A 108 2.35 -5.05 23.88
N ASP A 109 3.43 -4.46 23.38
CA ASP A 109 3.60 -4.08 21.98
C ASP A 109 2.46 -3.14 21.56
N LEU A 110 2.62 -1.83 21.81
CA LEU A 110 1.58 -0.84 21.54
C LEU A 110 1.15 -0.79 20.06
N GLY A 111 1.96 -1.32 19.15
CA GLY A 111 1.57 -1.51 17.76
C GLY A 111 0.60 -2.69 17.61
N ASP A 112 0.91 -3.83 18.23
CA ASP A 112 0.10 -5.05 18.17
C ASP A 112 -0.99 -5.13 19.26
N ASP A 113 -1.06 -4.20 20.21
CA ASP A 113 -2.07 -4.08 21.29
C ASP A 113 -2.40 -5.39 22.02
N TRP A 114 -1.39 -6.16 22.45
CA TRP A 114 -1.61 -7.37 23.25
C TRP A 114 -2.16 -7.03 24.64
N THR A 115 -3.49 -7.01 24.70
CA THR A 115 -4.30 -6.56 25.81
C THR A 115 -4.62 -7.70 26.77
N HIS A 116 -4.18 -7.51 28.00
CA HIS A 116 -4.40 -8.40 29.12
C HIS A 116 -5.28 -7.70 30.15
N ARG A 117 -6.34 -8.39 30.56
CA ARG A 117 -7.16 -7.99 31.69
C ARG A 117 -6.51 -8.46 32.97
N CYS A 118 -6.19 -7.52 33.84
CA CYS A 118 -5.57 -7.79 35.12
C CYS A 118 -6.58 -7.48 36.23
N VAL A 119 -6.84 -8.44 37.12
CA VAL A 119 -7.71 -8.27 38.28
C VAL A 119 -6.90 -8.56 39.53
N VAL A 120 -6.78 -7.57 40.41
CA VAL A 120 -6.23 -7.78 41.74
C VAL A 120 -7.28 -8.53 42.57
N GLY A 121 -6.91 -9.67 43.13
CA GLY A 121 -7.76 -10.45 44.02
C GLY A 121 -8.28 -9.61 45.19
N ARG A 122 -9.47 -9.98 45.71
CA ARG A 122 -10.09 -9.30 46.87
C ARG A 122 -9.36 -9.54 48.18
N GLU A 123 -8.47 -10.53 48.21
CA GLU A 123 -7.60 -10.84 49.32
C GLU A 123 -6.14 -10.80 48.88
N LYS A 124 -5.29 -10.35 49.80
CA LYS A 124 -3.84 -10.47 49.66
C LYS A 124 -3.40 -11.89 49.95
N VAL A 125 -2.31 -12.29 49.31
CA VAL A 125 -1.69 -13.60 49.53
C VAL A 125 -0.41 -13.46 50.36
N ASP A 126 -0.05 -14.55 51.00
CA ASP A 126 1.30 -14.73 51.55
C ASP A 126 2.12 -15.46 50.47
N PRO A 127 3.19 -14.85 49.93
CA PRO A 127 3.98 -15.45 48.85
C PRO A 127 4.59 -16.79 49.28
N ILE A 128 4.97 -16.96 50.55
CA ILE A 128 5.51 -18.24 51.03
C ILE A 128 4.43 -19.33 50.98
N GLN A 129 3.17 -18.99 51.23
CA GLN A 129 2.09 -19.97 51.20
C GLN A 129 1.71 -20.38 49.77
N VAL A 130 1.70 -19.44 48.81
CA VAL A 130 1.23 -19.71 47.44
C VAL A 130 2.34 -20.08 46.46
N LEU A 131 3.54 -19.53 46.62
CA LEU A 131 4.71 -19.78 45.77
C LEU A 131 5.75 -20.66 46.45
N GLY A 132 5.71 -20.81 47.77
CA GLY A 132 6.81 -21.41 48.54
C GLY A 132 8.03 -20.49 48.74
N ILE A 133 8.07 -19.34 48.05
CA ILE A 133 9.18 -18.38 48.07
C ILE A 133 8.66 -16.93 48.05
N ALA A 134 9.51 -15.99 48.45
CA ALA A 134 9.27 -14.55 48.28
C ALA A 134 10.18 -14.04 47.14
N PRO A 135 9.75 -14.12 45.87
CA PRO A 135 10.62 -13.84 44.73
C PRO A 135 10.96 -12.35 44.61
N GLY A 136 12.15 -12.05 44.09
CA GLY A 136 12.60 -10.68 43.83
C GLY A 136 11.73 -9.95 42.79
N ASN A 137 11.08 -10.69 41.89
CA ASN A 137 10.17 -10.21 40.87
C ASN A 137 8.81 -10.90 41.00
N PRO A 138 7.74 -10.33 40.42
CA PRO A 138 6.46 -11.00 40.30
C PRO A 138 6.59 -12.37 39.64
N LEU A 139 5.83 -13.36 40.09
CA LEU A 139 5.91 -14.72 39.55
C LEU A 139 4.54 -15.39 39.47
N PRO A 140 4.21 -16.09 38.37
CA PRO A 140 2.97 -16.84 38.26
C PRO A 140 3.05 -18.11 39.10
N TYR A 141 2.02 -18.41 39.89
CA TYR A 141 1.90 -19.66 40.66
C TYR A 141 0.71 -20.53 40.26
N TRP A 142 -0.09 -20.07 39.30
CA TRP A 142 -1.20 -20.83 38.70
C TRP A 142 -1.44 -20.38 37.26
N GLY A 143 -1.96 -21.25 36.39
CA GLY A 143 -2.21 -20.91 34.99
C GLY A 143 -3.08 -21.89 34.20
N TRP A 144 -3.72 -21.40 33.14
CA TRP A 144 -4.58 -22.17 32.22
C TRP A 144 -4.56 -21.63 30.77
N GLY A 145 -5.02 -22.42 29.82
CA GLY A 145 -5.09 -22.06 28.38
C GLY A 145 -3.77 -22.22 27.62
N SER A 146 -3.87 -22.38 26.29
CA SER A 146 -2.73 -22.40 25.39
C SER A 146 -1.99 -21.06 25.42
N ILE A 147 -0.66 -21.08 25.38
CA ILE A 147 0.15 -19.86 25.28
C ILE A 147 0.15 -19.43 23.81
N PRO A 148 -0.57 -18.36 23.41
CA PRO A 148 -0.35 -17.78 22.09
C PRO A 148 1.05 -17.15 22.10
N ASP A 149 1.80 -17.20 21.01
CA ASP A 149 3.06 -16.46 20.88
C ASP A 149 2.80 -14.96 20.62
N GLN A 150 3.82 -14.11 20.83
CA GLN A 150 3.76 -12.64 20.63
C GLN A 150 3.33 -12.19 19.27
N TYR A 151 3.77 -12.86 18.22
CA TYR A 151 3.28 -12.61 16.88
C TYR A 151 2.36 -13.75 16.54
N GLY A 152 1.49 -14.16 17.46
CA GLY A 152 0.53 -15.24 17.27
C GLY A 152 1.14 -16.53 16.71
N ARG A 153 2.46 -16.76 16.91
CA ARG A 153 3.18 -17.79 16.17
C ARG A 153 2.82 -19.19 16.63
N ARG A 154 2.00 -19.83 15.82
CA ARG A 154 1.54 -21.20 15.94
C ARG A 154 2.55 -22.21 15.35
N TRP A 155 3.61 -21.77 14.64
CA TRP A 155 4.73 -22.60 14.13
C TRP A 155 6.00 -21.76 13.82
N ASN A 156 7.13 -22.41 13.49
CA ASN A 156 8.40 -21.73 13.12
C ASN A 156 8.25 -20.87 11.84
N GLY A 157 8.44 -19.54 11.93
CA GLY A 157 8.29 -18.58 10.82
C GLY A 157 6.87 -17.99 10.64
N ASP A 158 5.93 -18.29 11.54
CA ASP A 158 4.61 -17.66 11.57
C ASP A 158 4.77 -16.13 11.79
N ASP A 159 3.93 -15.34 11.14
CA ASP A 159 3.85 -13.89 11.22
C ASP A 159 2.60 -13.42 12.02
N GLY A 160 1.73 -14.36 12.43
CA GLY A 160 0.77 -14.28 13.53
C GLY A 160 -0.71 -14.36 13.27
N GLU A 161 -1.12 -14.36 12.01
CA GLU A 161 -2.53 -14.61 11.65
C GLU A 161 -2.69 -15.79 10.69
N GLY A 162 -1.63 -16.15 9.98
CA GLY A 162 -1.64 -17.23 8.98
C GLY A 162 -1.91 -18.70 9.35
N ARG A 163 -2.83 -19.15 10.23
CA ARG A 163 -3.22 -20.56 10.58
C ARG A 163 -2.19 -21.73 10.43
N ALA A 164 -2.10 -22.62 11.42
CA ALA A 164 -1.11 -23.73 11.43
C ALA A 164 -1.07 -24.71 10.22
N PRO A 165 0.14 -25.19 9.84
CA PRO A 165 0.30 -26.11 8.72
C PRO A 165 -0.30 -27.48 9.05
N ARG A 166 -1.34 -27.88 8.30
CA ARG A 166 -1.92 -29.24 8.35
C ARG A 166 -0.81 -30.25 8.14
N ARG A 167 -0.70 -31.29 8.98
CA ARG A 167 0.16 -32.43 8.60
C ARG A 167 -0.51 -33.16 7.43
N PRO A 168 0.14 -33.26 6.26
CA PRO A 168 -0.57 -33.78 5.10
C PRO A 168 -0.16 -35.22 4.71
N PRO A 169 -1.16 -36.05 4.32
CA PRO A 169 -1.02 -37.50 4.08
C PRO A 169 -0.43 -37.87 2.72
N GLN A 170 -0.52 -36.96 1.77
CA GLN A 170 0.34 -36.81 0.61
C GLN A 170 1.07 -35.49 0.79
N PRO A 171 2.17 -35.25 0.07
CA PRO A 171 2.99 -34.10 0.34
C PRO A 171 2.20 -32.78 0.07
N HIS A 172 2.42 -31.74 0.89
CA HIS A 172 1.71 -30.44 0.87
C HIS A 172 1.70 -29.78 -0.52
N PRO A 173 0.56 -29.51 -1.18
CA PRO A 173 0.40 -29.10 -2.58
C PRO A 173 1.31 -28.05 -3.28
N MET A 174 2.32 -27.41 -2.68
CA MET A 174 3.54 -27.09 -3.46
C MET A 174 4.24 -28.37 -3.96
N LEU A 175 3.93 -29.46 -3.31
CA LEU A 175 4.22 -30.85 -3.57
C LEU A 175 3.11 -31.51 -4.43
N LEU A 176 2.10 -30.74 -4.90
CA LEU A 176 1.00 -31.16 -5.81
C LEU A 176 0.48 -30.08 -6.83
N HIS A 177 1.04 -28.86 -6.92
CA HIS A 177 0.93 -27.72 -7.89
C HIS A 177 -0.43 -27.00 -8.22
N ALA A 178 -1.07 -26.16 -7.34
CA ALA A 178 -2.40 -25.52 -7.67
C ALA A 178 -2.97 -24.22 -6.91
N TRP A 179 -2.33 -23.02 -6.70
CA TRP A 179 -2.96 -21.84 -5.94
C TRP A 179 -2.37 -20.38 -6.10
N PRO A 180 -3.12 -19.20 -6.06
CA PRO A 180 -4.59 -18.96 -6.12
C PRO A 180 -5.11 -18.28 -7.44
N ALA A 181 -6.43 -18.02 -7.58
CA ALA A 181 -7.15 -17.63 -8.83
C ALA A 181 -7.87 -16.23 -8.83
N ARG A 182 -7.99 -15.53 -9.98
CA ARG A 182 -8.11 -14.04 -10.20
C ARG A 182 -9.51 -13.35 -10.43
N GLU A 183 -10.70 -13.86 -10.06
CA GLU A 183 -11.95 -13.55 -10.84
C GLU A 183 -13.08 -12.55 -10.38
N GLN A 184 -12.98 -11.61 -9.39
CA GLN A 184 -14.16 -10.74 -9.02
C GLN A 184 -13.91 -9.24 -8.68
N VAL A 185 -13.19 -8.48 -9.49
CA VAL A 185 -13.22 -6.99 -9.43
C VAL A 185 -13.77 -6.46 -10.75
N PRO A 186 -14.79 -5.57 -10.76
CA PRO A 186 -15.35 -5.06 -12.01
C PRO A 186 -14.34 -4.18 -12.74
N ALA A 187 -14.25 -4.36 -14.06
CA ALA A 187 -13.34 -3.62 -14.92
C ALA A 187 -13.61 -2.10 -14.90
N LEU A 188 -12.56 -1.33 -15.19
CA LEU A 188 -12.62 0.11 -15.35
C LEU A 188 -13.28 0.51 -16.67
N GLU A 189 -14.30 1.37 -16.61
CA GLU A 189 -14.93 1.98 -17.79
C GLU A 189 -14.10 3.19 -18.26
N VAL A 190 -13.15 2.94 -19.17
CA VAL A 190 -12.20 3.97 -19.62
C VAL A 190 -12.87 5.12 -20.39
N SER A 191 -13.98 4.87 -21.07
CA SER A 191 -14.77 5.92 -21.74
C SER A 191 -15.31 6.95 -20.74
N GLU A 192 -15.82 6.49 -19.60
CA GLU A 192 -16.31 7.33 -18.50
C GLU A 192 -15.17 8.10 -17.82
N LEU A 193 -14.03 7.44 -17.59
CA LEU A 193 -12.82 8.06 -17.06
C LEU A 193 -12.36 9.23 -17.95
N ARG A 194 -12.23 8.98 -19.27
CA ARG A 194 -11.80 9.98 -20.25
C ARG A 194 -12.79 11.14 -20.34
N ALA A 195 -14.09 10.85 -20.37
CA ALA A 195 -15.11 11.88 -20.39
C ALA A 195 -15.04 12.80 -19.17
N ALA A 196 -14.89 12.23 -17.97
CA ALA A 196 -14.76 13.01 -16.73
C ALA A 196 -13.50 13.89 -16.71
N ILE A 197 -12.37 13.37 -17.21
CA ILE A 197 -11.14 14.13 -17.35
C ILE A 197 -11.32 15.29 -18.35
N ALA A 198 -11.87 15.01 -19.53
CA ALA A 198 -12.05 16.02 -20.58
C ALA A 198 -12.97 17.16 -20.15
N THR A 199 -14.00 16.87 -19.34
CA THR A 199 -14.90 17.90 -18.78
C THR A 199 -14.39 18.50 -17.47
N ALA A 200 -13.19 18.11 -17.00
CA ALA A 200 -12.64 18.47 -15.70
C ALA A 200 -13.64 18.28 -14.54
N ASP A 201 -14.36 17.15 -14.52
CA ASP A 201 -15.34 16.81 -13.48
C ASP A 201 -14.73 15.82 -12.48
N ALA A 202 -14.23 16.35 -11.36
CA ALA A 202 -13.60 15.54 -10.31
C ALA A 202 -14.56 14.56 -9.63
N VAL A 203 -15.86 14.88 -9.54
CA VAL A 203 -16.84 14.01 -8.88
C VAL A 203 -17.09 12.78 -9.74
N ARG A 204 -17.31 13.00 -11.04
CA ARG A 204 -17.51 11.92 -12.03
C ARG A 204 -16.25 11.06 -12.17
N PHE A 205 -15.07 11.68 -12.18
CA PHE A 205 -13.79 10.97 -12.23
C PHE A 205 -13.59 10.05 -11.02
N LEU A 206 -13.77 10.54 -9.79
CA LEU A 206 -13.59 9.72 -8.59
C LEU A 206 -14.60 8.57 -8.51
N ALA A 207 -15.83 8.78 -9.00
CA ALA A 207 -16.84 7.71 -9.09
C ALA A 207 -16.45 6.63 -10.12
N ALA A 208 -15.80 7.00 -11.22
CA ALA A 208 -15.33 6.07 -12.25
C ALA A 208 -14.18 5.17 -11.76
N VAL A 209 -13.31 5.67 -10.88
CA VAL A 209 -12.10 4.96 -10.42
C VAL A 209 -12.37 4.06 -9.20
N ARG A 210 -13.22 4.50 -8.26
CA ARG A 210 -13.41 3.80 -6.98
C ARG A 210 -14.06 2.42 -7.18
N GLY A 211 -13.46 1.41 -6.53
CA GLY A 211 -13.97 0.03 -6.54
C GLY A 211 -13.75 -0.72 -7.85
N ARG A 212 -12.89 -0.21 -8.76
CA ARG A 212 -12.55 -0.84 -10.04
C ARG A 212 -11.15 -1.44 -10.02
N ASP A 213 -10.92 -2.40 -10.91
CA ASP A 213 -9.55 -2.83 -11.24
C ASP A 213 -8.91 -1.78 -12.16
N VAL A 214 -7.83 -1.18 -11.70
CA VAL A 214 -7.12 -0.08 -12.38
C VAL A 214 -5.69 -0.43 -12.74
N ASP A 215 -5.24 -1.66 -12.48
CA ASP A 215 -3.81 -2.01 -12.58
C ASP A 215 -3.29 -1.94 -14.03
N ASP A 216 -4.18 -2.20 -14.99
CA ASP A 216 -3.90 -2.06 -16.43
C ASP A 216 -4.10 -0.64 -16.97
N ALA A 217 -4.51 0.32 -16.12
CA ALA A 217 -4.89 1.67 -16.50
C ALA A 217 -4.27 2.76 -15.60
N LEU A 218 -3.18 2.48 -14.88
CA LEU A 218 -2.62 3.40 -13.88
C LEU A 218 -2.13 4.74 -14.48
N GLN A 219 -1.54 4.75 -15.68
CA GLN A 219 -1.16 5.98 -16.38
C GLN A 219 -2.39 6.79 -16.80
N GLN A 220 -3.45 6.10 -17.25
CA GLN A 220 -4.72 6.72 -17.63
C GLN A 220 -5.45 7.32 -16.42
N VAL A 221 -5.51 6.59 -15.31
CA VAL A 221 -6.11 7.07 -14.05
C VAL A 221 -5.27 8.22 -13.47
N GLY A 222 -3.95 8.07 -13.45
CA GLY A 222 -3.05 9.10 -12.93
C GLY A 222 -3.15 10.44 -13.67
N ALA A 223 -3.49 10.44 -14.96
CA ALA A 223 -3.69 11.67 -15.72
C ALA A 223 -4.78 12.58 -15.13
N GLY A 224 -5.87 12.00 -14.58
CA GLY A 224 -6.96 12.77 -13.97
C GLY A 224 -6.74 13.15 -12.50
N MET A 225 -5.74 12.57 -11.83
CA MET A 225 -5.52 12.78 -10.40
C MET A 225 -5.18 14.24 -10.02
N PRO A 226 -4.35 15.00 -10.76
CA PRO A 226 -4.10 16.41 -10.44
C PRO A 226 -5.38 17.26 -10.42
N MET A 227 -6.28 17.04 -11.39
CA MET A 227 -7.58 17.71 -11.46
C MET A 227 -8.48 17.32 -10.27
N ALA A 228 -8.51 16.04 -9.90
CA ALA A 228 -9.26 15.58 -8.74
C ALA A 228 -8.71 16.15 -7.43
N LEU A 229 -7.39 16.20 -7.26
CA LEU A 229 -6.72 16.79 -6.10
C LEU A 229 -6.98 18.29 -5.98
N GLN A 230 -7.02 19.01 -7.11
CA GLN A 230 -7.31 20.44 -7.13
C GLN A 230 -8.76 20.76 -6.72
N GLN A 231 -9.73 19.99 -7.20
CA GLN A 231 -11.16 20.29 -7.00
C GLN A 231 -11.78 19.62 -5.77
N ARG A 232 -11.25 18.45 -5.36
CA ARG A 232 -11.83 17.53 -4.37
C ARG A 232 -10.72 16.84 -3.55
N ARG A 233 -9.78 17.63 -3.04
CA ARG A 233 -8.56 17.15 -2.34
C ARG A 233 -8.84 16.04 -1.33
N GLU A 234 -9.69 16.28 -0.35
CA GLU A 234 -10.04 15.30 0.70
C GLU A 234 -10.54 13.96 0.14
N GLN A 235 -11.29 13.98 -0.96
CA GLN A 235 -11.83 12.77 -1.57
C GLN A 235 -10.82 12.10 -2.52
N ALA A 236 -9.89 12.86 -3.09
CA ALA A 236 -8.92 12.41 -4.08
C ALA A 236 -7.62 11.89 -3.44
N GLU A 237 -7.21 12.39 -2.27
CA GLU A 237 -5.95 12.01 -1.61
C GLU A 237 -5.81 10.49 -1.39
N PRO A 238 -6.79 9.75 -0.84
CA PRO A 238 -6.66 8.30 -0.67
C PRO A 238 -6.53 7.54 -2.00
N VAL A 239 -7.18 8.05 -3.05
CA VAL A 239 -7.11 7.47 -4.40
C VAL A 239 -5.73 7.75 -5.00
N ALA A 240 -5.20 8.96 -4.83
CA ALA A 240 -3.86 9.34 -5.28
C ALA A 240 -2.78 8.46 -4.65
N VAL A 241 -2.82 8.27 -3.33
CA VAL A 241 -1.88 7.41 -2.60
C VAL A 241 -1.95 5.96 -3.09
N SER A 242 -3.16 5.44 -3.32
CA SER A 242 -3.34 4.09 -3.90
C SER A 242 -2.71 3.97 -5.29
N VAL A 243 -2.95 4.95 -6.16
CA VAL A 243 -2.37 4.97 -7.52
C VAL A 243 -0.85 5.07 -7.47
N ILE A 244 -0.28 5.94 -6.62
CA ILE A 244 1.18 6.07 -6.42
C ILE A 244 1.80 4.75 -5.97
N ASN A 245 1.21 4.08 -4.98
CA ASN A 245 1.71 2.79 -4.50
C ASN A 245 1.66 1.72 -5.60
N ARG A 246 0.57 1.66 -6.37
CA ARG A 246 0.43 0.71 -7.47
C ARG A 246 1.42 0.99 -8.61
N LEU A 247 1.64 2.25 -8.97
CA LEU A 247 2.66 2.66 -9.95
C LEU A 247 4.06 2.26 -9.47
N THR A 248 4.37 2.58 -8.22
CA THR A 248 5.67 2.26 -7.60
C THR A 248 5.93 0.76 -7.59
N TRP A 249 4.91 -0.04 -7.24
CA TRP A 249 5.03 -1.50 -7.19
C TRP A 249 5.08 -2.15 -8.57
N ARG A 250 4.30 -1.63 -9.53
CA ARG A 250 4.27 -2.12 -10.92
C ARG A 250 5.60 -1.84 -11.63
N GLY A 251 6.20 -0.67 -11.39
CA GLY A 251 7.53 -0.30 -11.89
C GLY A 251 7.65 -0.34 -13.43
N GLY A 252 6.57 -0.07 -14.15
CA GLY A 252 6.58 0.05 -15.60
C GLY A 252 7.28 1.33 -16.07
N THR A 253 7.64 1.39 -17.36
CA THR A 253 8.17 2.60 -17.98
C THR A 253 7.22 3.78 -17.78
N GLY A 254 7.72 4.91 -17.26
CA GLY A 254 6.93 6.09 -16.91
C GLY A 254 6.20 6.04 -15.57
N ASP A 255 6.19 4.91 -14.86
CA ASP A 255 5.46 4.80 -13.59
C ASP A 255 6.15 5.58 -12.47
N GLY A 256 7.48 5.52 -12.39
CA GLY A 256 8.26 6.29 -11.43
C GLY A 256 8.05 7.80 -11.62
N VAL A 257 8.08 8.26 -12.88
CA VAL A 257 7.82 9.66 -13.23
C VAL A 257 6.43 10.10 -12.78
N LEU A 258 5.39 9.32 -13.10
CA LEU A 258 4.02 9.67 -12.72
C LEU A 258 3.83 9.63 -11.19
N ALA A 259 4.42 8.65 -10.51
CA ALA A 259 4.37 8.56 -9.05
C ALA A 259 5.01 9.79 -8.38
N GLU A 260 6.17 10.23 -8.86
CA GLU A 260 6.82 11.47 -8.41
C GLU A 260 5.94 12.70 -8.64
N ASP A 261 5.37 12.83 -9.84
CA ASP A 261 4.51 13.96 -10.18
C ASP A 261 3.26 14.02 -9.28
N LEU A 262 2.63 12.87 -9.02
CA LEU A 262 1.47 12.77 -8.13
C LEU A 262 1.83 13.03 -6.66
N LEU A 263 3.02 12.63 -6.20
CA LEU A 263 3.52 12.96 -4.87
C LEU A 263 3.74 14.47 -4.71
N ALA A 264 4.31 15.13 -5.72
CA ALA A 264 4.47 16.59 -5.72
C ALA A 264 3.10 17.29 -5.67
N CYS A 265 2.12 16.83 -6.46
CA CYS A 265 0.74 17.32 -6.40
C CYS A 265 0.10 17.13 -5.01
N LEU A 266 0.30 15.97 -4.37
CA LEU A 266 -0.17 15.71 -3.01
C LEU A 266 0.44 16.66 -1.97
N ARG A 267 1.72 17.00 -2.13
CA ARG A 267 2.45 17.92 -1.24
C ARG A 267 2.18 19.39 -1.54
N GLY A 268 1.55 19.70 -2.68
CA GLY A 268 1.43 21.08 -3.17
C GLY A 268 2.77 21.66 -3.61
N GLU A 269 3.71 20.81 -4.01
CA GLU A 269 5.03 21.16 -4.50
C GLU A 269 5.02 21.30 -6.03
N PRO A 270 5.86 22.18 -6.62
CA PRO A 270 6.01 22.25 -8.06
C PRO A 270 6.67 20.98 -8.61
N LEU A 271 6.31 20.60 -9.84
CA LEU A 271 6.97 19.50 -10.54
C LEU A 271 8.44 19.82 -10.83
N THR A 272 9.29 18.80 -10.79
CA THR A 272 10.72 18.95 -11.07
C THR A 272 10.98 18.86 -12.57
N GLY A 273 10.99 20.01 -13.26
CA GLY A 273 11.26 20.09 -14.71
C GLY A 273 10.40 21.15 -15.41
N ARG A 274 10.54 21.26 -16.73
CA ARG A 274 9.68 22.13 -17.55
C ARG A 274 8.30 21.49 -17.67
N VAL A 275 7.26 22.16 -17.19
CA VAL A 275 5.89 21.65 -17.27
C VAL A 275 5.25 22.04 -18.60
N VAL A 276 4.81 21.05 -19.38
CA VAL A 276 4.20 21.25 -20.71
C VAL A 276 2.92 20.40 -20.83
N PRO A 277 1.81 20.94 -21.38
CA PRO A 277 0.55 20.20 -21.51
C PRO A 277 0.53 19.31 -22.77
N VAL A 278 1.49 18.38 -22.85
CA VAL A 278 1.66 17.48 -23.99
C VAL A 278 0.53 16.46 -24.07
N ASP A 279 0.00 16.24 -25.27
CA ASP A 279 -0.91 15.13 -25.53
C ASP A 279 -0.12 13.81 -25.59
N LEU A 280 -0.11 13.07 -24.47
CA LEU A 280 0.62 11.81 -24.36
C LEU A 280 0.06 10.69 -25.23
N GLU A 281 -1.24 10.71 -25.55
CA GLU A 281 -1.85 9.70 -26.43
C GLU A 281 -1.36 9.94 -27.87
N MET A 282 -1.37 11.20 -28.31
CA MET A 282 -0.83 11.58 -29.61
C MET A 282 0.68 11.32 -29.71
N LEU A 283 1.47 11.74 -28.71
CA LEU A 283 2.92 11.51 -28.69
C LEU A 283 3.26 10.03 -28.69
N GLY A 284 2.59 9.24 -27.87
CA GLY A 284 2.80 7.80 -27.80
C GLY A 284 2.48 7.10 -29.12
N SER A 285 1.41 7.50 -29.80
CA SER A 285 1.06 7.01 -31.13
C SER A 285 2.13 7.34 -32.17
N GLU A 286 2.65 8.57 -32.18
CA GLU A 286 3.69 8.98 -33.12
C GLU A 286 5.05 8.34 -32.86
N LEU A 287 5.46 8.20 -31.59
CA LEU A 287 6.69 7.51 -31.19
C LEU A 287 6.72 6.07 -31.70
N GLU A 288 5.59 5.36 -31.64
CA GLU A 288 5.50 3.95 -32.01
C GLU A 288 5.08 3.72 -33.48
N GLY A 289 4.93 4.80 -34.26
CA GLY A 289 4.59 4.74 -35.67
C GLY A 289 5.64 4.00 -36.51
N ASP A 290 5.28 3.61 -37.74
CA ASP A 290 6.19 2.93 -38.65
C ASP A 290 7.33 3.86 -39.10
N PRO A 291 8.61 3.55 -38.78
CA PRO A 291 9.75 4.36 -39.22
C PRO A 291 9.91 4.37 -40.75
N GLY A 292 9.31 3.41 -41.46
CA GLY A 292 9.29 3.36 -42.92
C GLY A 292 8.36 4.40 -43.55
N MET A 293 7.42 4.99 -42.80
CA MET A 293 6.52 6.03 -43.27
C MET A 293 7.03 7.44 -42.96
N SER A 294 7.59 7.64 -41.77
CA SER A 294 8.21 8.89 -41.33
C SER A 294 9.23 8.57 -40.23
N THR A 295 10.30 9.36 -40.16
CA THR A 295 11.43 9.13 -39.24
C THR A 295 11.12 9.53 -37.80
N GLY A 296 10.18 10.45 -37.58
CA GLY A 296 9.88 11.00 -36.26
C GLY A 296 8.94 12.19 -36.32
N GLY A 297 9.03 13.04 -35.31
CA GLY A 297 8.29 14.29 -35.26
C GLY A 297 8.85 15.31 -34.27
N TYR A 298 8.04 16.31 -33.93
CA TYR A 298 8.38 17.37 -33.01
C TYR A 298 7.26 17.59 -32.00
N VAL A 299 7.63 17.91 -30.77
CA VAL A 299 6.71 18.44 -29.75
C VAL A 299 6.95 19.93 -29.61
N ASP A 300 5.89 20.73 -29.76
CA ASP A 300 5.92 22.15 -29.44
C ASP A 300 5.93 22.32 -27.92
N LEU A 301 7.06 22.76 -27.35
CA LEU A 301 7.21 22.91 -25.90
C LEU A 301 6.45 24.12 -25.33
N ARG A 302 5.78 24.91 -26.18
CA ARG A 302 4.89 26.00 -25.77
C ARG A 302 3.44 25.55 -25.69
N THR A 303 2.95 24.81 -26.70
CA THR A 303 1.53 24.39 -26.80
C THR A 303 1.31 22.95 -26.32
N GLY A 304 2.35 22.12 -26.32
CA GLY A 304 2.26 20.68 -26.10
C GLY A 304 1.66 19.92 -27.29
N GLU A 305 1.61 20.51 -28.48
CA GLU A 305 1.17 19.84 -29.69
C GLU A 305 2.28 18.95 -30.28
N VAL A 306 1.86 17.86 -30.91
CA VAL A 306 2.75 16.86 -31.52
C VAL A 306 2.56 16.93 -33.03
N TYR A 307 3.68 17.06 -33.74
CA TYR A 307 3.73 17.18 -35.19
C TYR A 307 4.57 16.03 -35.77
N ASP A 308 4.09 15.38 -36.82
CA ASP A 308 4.92 14.46 -37.61
C ASP A 308 5.92 15.24 -38.47
N ASP A 309 7.06 14.63 -38.81
CA ASP A 309 8.08 15.22 -39.69
C ASP A 309 7.53 15.83 -40.97
N SER A 310 6.54 15.19 -41.59
CA SER A 310 5.91 15.70 -42.82
C SER A 310 5.25 17.07 -42.64
N SER A 311 4.95 17.48 -41.41
CA SER A 311 4.38 18.81 -41.10
C SER A 311 5.40 19.95 -41.25
N THR A 312 6.70 19.62 -41.33
CA THR A 312 7.78 20.60 -41.51
C THR A 312 8.13 20.82 -42.99
N ASP A 313 7.66 19.96 -43.89
CA ASP A 313 7.95 20.04 -45.33
C ASP A 313 6.86 20.83 -46.07
N PRO A 314 7.16 22.04 -46.59
CA PRO A 314 6.21 22.83 -47.38
C PRO A 314 5.67 22.09 -48.61
N ALA A 315 6.40 21.12 -49.16
CA ALA A 315 5.92 20.33 -50.28
C ALA A 315 4.81 19.34 -49.88
N MET A 316 4.74 18.96 -48.59
CA MET A 316 3.78 18.01 -48.07
C MET A 316 2.52 18.69 -47.52
N VAL A 317 2.67 19.81 -46.81
CA VAL A 317 1.56 20.51 -46.15
C VAL A 317 1.23 21.88 -46.74
N GLY A 318 2.06 22.40 -47.65
CA GLY A 318 1.93 23.75 -48.22
C GLY A 318 2.72 24.80 -47.43
N GLU A 319 3.21 25.85 -48.11
CA GLU A 319 4.06 26.89 -47.50
C GLU A 319 3.42 27.58 -46.29
N ASP A 320 2.12 27.88 -46.35
CA ASP A 320 1.42 28.58 -45.26
C ASP A 320 1.14 27.70 -44.03
N ALA A 321 1.21 26.38 -44.17
CA ALA A 321 0.91 25.41 -43.11
C ALA A 321 2.14 24.66 -42.58
N ALA A 322 3.30 24.81 -43.24
CA ALA A 322 4.55 24.20 -42.81
C ALA A 322 5.02 24.79 -41.48
N VAL A 323 5.35 23.91 -40.55
CA VAL A 323 5.87 24.30 -39.24
C VAL A 323 7.35 24.61 -39.38
N ASP A 324 7.72 25.88 -39.16
CA ASP A 324 9.12 26.31 -39.12
C ASP A 324 9.74 25.96 -37.75
N VAL A 325 10.42 24.83 -37.71
CA VAL A 325 11.14 24.35 -36.52
C VAL A 325 12.52 25.00 -36.35
N GLU A 326 13.06 25.61 -37.40
CA GLU A 326 14.41 26.21 -37.41
C GLU A 326 14.42 27.65 -36.89
N ALA A 327 13.30 28.37 -36.99
CA ALA A 327 13.17 29.75 -36.51
C ALA A 327 13.33 29.88 -34.99
N GLU A 328 12.87 28.90 -34.21
CA GLU A 328 12.92 28.89 -32.74
C GLU A 328 13.40 27.51 -32.21
N PRO A 329 14.69 27.15 -32.35
CA PRO A 329 15.17 25.79 -32.03
C PRO A 329 14.87 25.34 -30.59
N ASP A 330 14.91 26.25 -29.61
CA ASP A 330 14.65 25.95 -28.19
C ASP A 330 13.15 25.69 -27.88
N ARG A 331 12.25 25.93 -28.85
CA ARG A 331 10.81 25.66 -28.72
C ARG A 331 10.47 24.21 -29.04
N TRP A 332 11.26 23.53 -29.84
CA TRP A 332 10.89 22.24 -30.43
C TRP A 332 11.70 21.10 -29.81
N LEU A 333 10.99 20.08 -29.32
CA LEU A 333 11.62 18.82 -28.96
C LEU A 333 11.47 17.82 -30.09
N ARG A 334 12.59 17.45 -30.72
CA ARG A 334 12.66 16.38 -31.71
C ARG A 334 12.46 15.02 -31.03
N PHE A 335 11.71 14.12 -31.67
CA PHE A 335 11.67 12.71 -31.31
C PHE A 335 11.78 11.82 -32.56
N ASP A 336 12.38 10.65 -32.40
CA ASP A 336 12.47 9.64 -33.45
C ASP A 336 11.51 8.48 -33.17
N ARG A 337 10.99 7.86 -34.24
CA ARG A 337 10.11 6.70 -34.10
C ARG A 337 10.89 5.48 -33.61
N THR A 338 10.40 4.84 -32.54
CA THR A 338 10.97 3.62 -31.96
C THR A 338 10.51 2.35 -32.70
N GLY A 339 9.43 2.48 -33.48
CA GLY A 339 8.84 1.43 -34.29
C GLY A 339 8.11 0.35 -33.48
N SER A 340 7.79 -0.77 -34.12
CA SER A 340 6.84 -1.76 -33.60
C SER A 340 7.38 -2.70 -32.50
N ARG A 341 8.61 -2.50 -32.02
CA ARG A 341 9.23 -3.41 -31.04
C ARG A 341 8.51 -3.39 -29.69
N ASP A 342 8.14 -2.21 -29.21
CA ASP A 342 7.48 -2.08 -27.92
C ASP A 342 6.03 -2.54 -27.98
N GLY A 343 5.30 -2.23 -29.06
CA GLY A 343 3.98 -2.81 -29.30
C GLY A 343 3.99 -4.35 -29.38
N TRP A 344 5.05 -4.96 -29.94
CA TRP A 344 5.21 -6.42 -29.89
C TRP A 344 5.47 -6.95 -28.48
N ARG A 345 6.32 -6.27 -27.70
CA ARG A 345 6.59 -6.62 -26.30
C ARG A 345 5.32 -6.53 -25.45
N ASP A 346 4.45 -5.56 -25.71
CA ASP A 346 3.17 -5.43 -25.03
C ASP A 346 2.24 -6.62 -25.36
N MET A 347 2.17 -7.05 -26.63
CA MET A 347 1.39 -8.25 -26.99
C MET A 347 1.92 -9.50 -26.28
N ALA A 348 3.24 -9.66 -26.20
CA ALA A 348 3.87 -10.76 -25.47
C ALA A 348 3.60 -10.71 -23.96
N ALA A 349 3.71 -9.52 -23.36
CA ALA A 349 3.42 -9.31 -21.94
C ALA A 349 1.94 -9.58 -21.63
N PHE A 350 1.02 -9.14 -22.48
CA PHE A 350 -0.42 -9.39 -22.33
C PHE A 350 -0.74 -10.88 -22.44
N ALA A 351 -0.20 -11.56 -23.47
CA ALA A 351 -0.35 -13.00 -23.64
C ALA A 351 0.15 -13.77 -22.40
N GLY A 352 1.34 -13.45 -21.91
CA GLY A 352 1.96 -14.10 -20.74
C GLY A 352 1.18 -13.96 -19.44
N ARG A 353 0.33 -12.92 -19.31
CA ARG A 353 -0.51 -12.69 -18.12
C ARG A 353 -1.78 -13.54 -18.09
N CYS A 354 -2.16 -14.15 -19.22
CA CYS A 354 -3.36 -14.97 -19.31
C CYS A 354 -3.24 -16.23 -18.45
N HIS A 355 -4.26 -16.52 -17.65
CA HIS A 355 -4.29 -17.68 -16.76
C HIS A 355 -4.72 -18.96 -17.42
N ASP A 356 -5.61 -18.87 -18.40
CA ASP A 356 -5.98 -20.02 -19.21
C ASP A 356 -4.78 -20.39 -20.08
N ALA A 357 -4.19 -21.54 -19.78
CA ALA A 357 -3.00 -22.03 -20.47
C ALA A 357 -3.24 -22.25 -21.97
N ALA A 358 -4.45 -22.68 -22.37
CA ALA A 358 -4.79 -22.90 -23.77
C ALA A 358 -4.97 -21.58 -24.52
N LEU A 359 -5.59 -20.59 -23.87
CA LEU A 359 -5.73 -19.24 -24.43
C LEU A 359 -4.37 -18.54 -24.53
N ARG A 360 -3.53 -18.63 -23.48
CA ARG A 360 -2.15 -18.12 -23.49
C ARG A 360 -1.35 -18.68 -24.66
N GLU A 361 -1.34 -19.99 -24.84
CA GLU A 361 -0.60 -20.63 -25.94
C GLU A 361 -1.09 -20.17 -27.31
N ARG A 362 -2.40 -19.96 -27.48
CA ARG A 362 -2.97 -19.40 -28.72
C ARG A 362 -2.52 -17.96 -28.96
N LEU A 363 -2.48 -17.12 -27.92
CA LEU A 363 -2.02 -15.74 -28.00
C LEU A 363 -0.53 -15.66 -28.31
N GLU A 364 0.30 -16.49 -27.66
CA GLU A 364 1.74 -16.60 -27.91
C GLU A 364 2.04 -17.04 -29.34
N ARG A 365 1.32 -18.04 -29.87
CA ARG A 365 1.44 -18.45 -31.27
C ARG A 365 0.99 -17.36 -32.25
N ALA A 366 0.01 -16.54 -31.88
CA ALA A 366 -0.51 -15.49 -32.77
C ALA A 366 0.53 -14.39 -33.06
N ILE A 367 1.43 -14.11 -32.09
CA ILE A 367 2.43 -13.03 -32.17
C ILE A 367 3.73 -13.44 -32.88
N GLU A 368 3.86 -14.69 -33.32
CA GLU A 368 5.03 -15.17 -34.03
C GLU A 368 5.00 -14.81 -35.53
N GLY A 369 6.13 -14.38 -36.09
CA GLY A 369 6.32 -14.20 -37.53
C GLY A 369 5.60 -12.97 -38.15
N ARG A 370 5.66 -12.87 -39.48
CA ARG A 370 5.05 -11.74 -40.22
C ARG A 370 3.54 -11.70 -40.04
N GLY A 371 2.97 -10.51 -39.83
CA GLY A 371 1.52 -10.32 -39.62
C GLY A 371 1.02 -10.60 -38.20
N ALA A 372 1.94 -10.67 -37.22
CA ALA A 372 1.65 -10.92 -35.80
C ALA A 372 0.56 -9.99 -35.23
N PHE A 373 0.69 -8.67 -35.45
CA PHE A 373 -0.24 -7.66 -34.94
C PHE A 373 -1.69 -7.91 -35.38
N GLY A 374 -1.91 -8.21 -36.67
CA GLY A 374 -3.24 -8.49 -37.20
C GLY A 374 -3.85 -9.75 -36.59
N ARG A 375 -3.09 -10.85 -36.55
CA ARG A 375 -3.55 -12.12 -35.97
C ARG A 375 -3.88 -12.00 -34.48
N PHE A 376 -3.01 -11.34 -33.73
CA PHE A 376 -3.23 -11.12 -32.30
C PHE A 376 -4.50 -10.30 -32.07
N ARG A 377 -4.68 -9.19 -32.81
CA ARG A 377 -5.89 -8.37 -32.72
C ARG A 377 -7.15 -9.18 -33.03
N ASP A 378 -7.14 -9.96 -34.11
CA ASP A 378 -8.29 -10.79 -34.50
C ASP A 378 -8.63 -11.83 -33.42
N LEU A 379 -7.61 -12.41 -32.78
CA LEU A 379 -7.78 -13.36 -31.70
C LEU A 379 -8.34 -12.70 -30.44
N VAL A 380 -7.79 -11.56 -30.03
CA VAL A 380 -8.25 -10.79 -28.87
C VAL A 380 -9.73 -10.38 -29.02
N HIS A 381 -10.16 -9.97 -30.23
CA HIS A 381 -11.58 -9.67 -30.49
C HIS A 381 -12.47 -10.91 -30.39
N ARG A 382 -12.01 -12.04 -30.93
CA ARG A 382 -12.76 -13.30 -30.91
C ARG A 382 -12.98 -13.83 -29.49
N GLU A 383 -12.01 -13.60 -28.61
CA GLU A 383 -12.03 -14.07 -27.22
C GLU A 383 -12.58 -13.00 -26.24
N SER A 384 -13.18 -11.92 -26.75
CA SER A 384 -13.76 -10.83 -25.95
C SER A 384 -12.75 -10.16 -24.99
N LEU A 385 -11.47 -10.09 -25.38
CA LEU A 385 -10.40 -9.46 -24.61
C LEU A 385 -10.01 -8.07 -25.14
N ALA A 386 -10.71 -7.56 -26.17
CA ALA A 386 -10.36 -6.32 -26.86
C ALA A 386 -10.24 -5.13 -25.91
N ASP A 387 -11.22 -4.94 -25.04
CA ASP A 387 -11.21 -3.81 -24.10
C ASP A 387 -10.02 -3.90 -23.14
N GLN A 388 -9.78 -5.08 -22.55
CA GLN A 388 -8.64 -5.31 -21.65
C GLN A 388 -7.29 -5.05 -22.34
N TRP A 389 -7.16 -5.52 -23.58
CA TRP A 389 -5.96 -5.29 -24.39
C TRP A 389 -5.74 -3.81 -24.68
N TYR A 390 -6.76 -3.10 -25.15
CA TYR A 390 -6.62 -1.68 -25.51
C TYR A 390 -6.36 -0.81 -24.30
N ILE A 391 -6.96 -1.11 -23.15
CA ILE A 391 -6.65 -0.46 -21.88
C ILE A 391 -5.17 -0.66 -21.53
N PHE A 392 -4.72 -1.91 -21.51
CA PHE A 392 -3.33 -2.27 -21.18
C PHE A 392 -2.31 -1.64 -22.14
N ALA A 393 -2.54 -1.76 -23.45
CA ALA A 393 -1.62 -1.26 -24.47
C ALA A 393 -1.54 0.28 -24.46
N THR A 394 -2.67 0.97 -24.30
CA THR A 394 -2.70 2.42 -24.17
C THR A 394 -1.92 2.86 -22.93
N ASP A 395 -2.13 2.20 -21.79
CA ASP A 395 -1.44 2.55 -20.54
C ASP A 395 0.08 2.44 -20.66
N ARG A 396 0.56 1.37 -21.31
CA ARG A 396 1.98 1.16 -21.60
C ARG A 396 2.56 2.23 -22.52
N GLN A 397 1.82 2.59 -23.56
CA GLN A 397 2.21 3.64 -24.50
C GLN A 397 2.29 5.01 -23.82
N LEU A 398 1.31 5.37 -22.99
CA LEU A 398 1.34 6.61 -22.19
C LEU A 398 2.55 6.64 -21.25
N GLY A 399 2.86 5.53 -20.60
CA GLY A 399 4.04 5.39 -19.74
C GLY A 399 5.35 5.63 -20.51
N ARG A 400 5.51 5.04 -21.70
CA ARG A 400 6.69 5.28 -22.56
C ARG A 400 6.81 6.73 -23.01
N ALA A 401 5.72 7.34 -23.46
CA ALA A 401 5.72 8.76 -23.85
C ALA A 401 6.08 9.68 -22.66
N ARG A 402 5.58 9.36 -21.47
CA ARG A 402 5.93 10.09 -20.23
C ARG A 402 7.41 9.93 -19.86
N GLU A 403 7.94 8.72 -19.93
CA GLU A 403 9.37 8.45 -19.66
C GLU A 403 10.27 9.20 -20.65
N PHE A 404 9.90 9.20 -21.93
CA PHE A 404 10.63 9.92 -22.97
C PHE A 404 10.73 11.42 -22.63
N LEU A 405 9.60 12.07 -22.34
CA LEU A 405 9.59 13.49 -21.96
C LEU A 405 10.37 13.75 -20.67
N ALA A 406 10.28 12.85 -19.69
CA ALA A 406 11.02 12.95 -18.44
C ALA A 406 12.53 12.89 -18.63
N GLY A 407 13.02 12.06 -19.56
CA GLY A 407 14.43 12.00 -19.96
C GLY A 407 14.94 13.33 -20.52
N GLU A 408 14.06 14.10 -21.15
CA GLU A 408 14.32 15.44 -21.70
C GLU A 408 14.06 16.57 -20.68
N GLY A 409 13.84 16.23 -19.40
CA GLY A 409 13.58 17.20 -18.32
C GLY A 409 12.20 17.86 -18.39
N ILE A 410 11.26 17.27 -19.12
CA ILE A 410 9.89 17.75 -19.28
C ILE A 410 8.94 16.92 -18.41
N ARG A 411 8.03 17.61 -17.72
CA ARG A 411 6.95 17.01 -16.94
C ARG A 411 5.60 17.38 -17.57
N VAL A 412 4.65 16.46 -17.51
CA VAL A 412 3.36 16.61 -18.20
C VAL A 412 2.29 17.09 -17.24
N THR A 413 1.53 18.10 -17.67
CA THR A 413 0.30 18.54 -16.99
C THR A 413 -0.91 18.40 -17.91
N GLN A 414 -2.12 18.51 -17.36
CA GLN A 414 -3.33 18.48 -18.17
C GLN A 414 -3.47 19.78 -18.97
N ARG A 415 -3.95 19.67 -20.22
CA ARG A 415 -4.39 20.85 -20.99
C ARG A 415 -5.51 21.55 -20.21
N ALA A 416 -5.37 22.86 -20.01
CA ALA A 416 -6.44 23.66 -19.42
C ALA A 416 -7.65 23.61 -20.37
N VAL A 417 -8.81 23.16 -19.87
CA VAL A 417 -10.06 23.29 -20.61
C VAL A 417 -10.34 24.78 -20.77
N GLN A 418 -10.29 25.29 -22.01
CA GLN A 418 -10.75 26.65 -22.30
C GLN A 418 -12.22 26.75 -21.86
N ARG A 419 -12.48 27.60 -20.87
CA ARG A 419 -13.82 27.87 -20.34
C ARG A 419 -14.68 28.63 -21.33
#